data_AF-A0A843YP68-F1
#
_entry.id   AF-A0A843YP68-F1
#
_cell.length_a   1.000
_cell.length_b   1.000
_cell.length_c   1.000
_cell.angle_alpha   90.00
_cell.angle_beta   90.00
_cell.angle_gamma   90.00
#
_symmetry.space_group_name_H-M   'P 1'
#
loop_
_entity.id
_entity.type
_entity.pdbx_description
1 polymer ?
#
loop_
_entity_poly.entity_id
_entity_poly.type
_entity_poly.pdbx_seq_one_letter_code
_entity_poly.pdbx_strand_id
1 'polypeptide(L)'
;MTHSASVAGGIRALPASVFAYGFSFRKRAIVRRFIGNVTVRFIRAGHAKYLPSGSALLLWGSHPLPAGLTSDVQVIRMEDGFLRSVGLGADLIHPVSWVIDQRGIYYDATQPSDLEYLLQTSEFTDELLERAYSLRRRIVENGLTKYNVGSGNWQRPSLAKRVILVPGQVETDASIQFGAPGIVSNMGLLQAVRAANPDAYVVYKPHPDVVAGLRAKGQGERTARQWCDEVVMDIAMGEILPAVDEVHVLTSLAGFEALLRDKPVTCYGQPFYAGWGLTKDVIPVARRTRHLSLHALVAGTLILYPIYISRSVASGFTTPEQALDELLAWRAATPKRMPWWRKVLRMGLLLALRIVGSKR
;
A
#
# COMPACT_ATOMS: atom_id res chain seq x y z
N MET A 1 -13.74 -24.30 -24.91
CA MET A 1 -12.84 -23.27 -25.46
C MET A 1 -12.19 -22.56 -24.30
N THR A 2 -10.96 -22.95 -24.01
CA THR A 2 -10.13 -22.46 -22.92
C THR A 2 -9.66 -21.05 -23.24
N HIS A 3 -10.29 -20.03 -22.66
CA HIS A 3 -9.68 -18.71 -22.61
C HIS A 3 -8.45 -18.79 -21.69
N SER A 4 -7.29 -19.10 -22.26
CA SER A 4 -6.05 -18.60 -21.69
C SER A 4 -6.11 -17.09 -21.84
N ALA A 5 -6.54 -16.40 -20.80
CA ALA A 5 -6.24 -14.99 -20.68
C ALA A 5 -4.71 -14.89 -20.68
N SER A 6 -4.13 -14.54 -21.82
CA SER A 6 -2.74 -14.12 -21.87
C SER A 6 -2.64 -12.96 -20.90
N VAL A 7 -1.98 -13.21 -19.77
CA VAL A 7 -1.65 -12.16 -18.81
C VAL A 7 -0.62 -11.28 -19.53
N ALA A 8 -1.11 -10.25 -20.22
CA ALA A 8 -0.31 -9.23 -20.88
C ALA A 8 0.24 -8.24 -19.84
N GLY A 9 0.84 -8.75 -18.76
CA GLY A 9 1.45 -7.98 -17.69
C GLY A 9 2.65 -8.74 -17.16
N GLY A 10 3.78 -8.05 -16.99
CA GLY A 10 5.13 -8.61 -16.74
C GLY A 10 5.33 -9.40 -15.43
N ILE A 11 4.27 -9.95 -14.83
CA ILE A 11 4.33 -10.88 -13.72
C ILE A 11 4.73 -12.24 -14.26
N ARG A 12 5.83 -12.79 -13.76
CA ARG A 12 6.28 -14.14 -14.10
C ARG A 12 5.17 -15.16 -13.80
N ALA A 13 5.02 -16.16 -14.68
CA ALA A 13 4.11 -17.25 -14.41
C ALA A 13 4.48 -17.93 -13.09
N LEU A 14 3.48 -18.21 -12.25
CA LEU A 14 3.67 -18.99 -11.04
C LEU A 14 3.89 -20.47 -11.39
N PRO A 15 4.67 -21.21 -10.59
CA PRO A 15 4.78 -22.66 -10.76
C PRO A 15 3.44 -23.34 -10.53
N ALA A 16 3.26 -24.55 -11.06
CA ALA A 16 2.00 -25.31 -10.96
C ALA A 16 1.55 -25.59 -9.52
N SER A 17 2.49 -25.58 -8.57
CA SER A 17 2.19 -25.69 -7.15
C SER A 17 3.11 -24.81 -6.30
N VAL A 18 2.57 -24.27 -5.21
CA VAL A 18 3.30 -23.47 -4.21
C VAL A 18 3.00 -23.96 -2.80
N PHE A 19 3.98 -23.86 -1.93
CA PHE A 19 3.82 -24.04 -0.49
C PHE A 19 3.58 -22.68 0.16
N ALA A 20 2.62 -22.56 1.08
CA ALA A 20 2.28 -21.29 1.71
C ALA A 20 2.50 -21.35 3.23
N TYR A 21 3.24 -20.38 3.77
CA TYR A 21 3.62 -20.31 5.18
C TYR A 21 3.16 -18.99 5.83
N GLY A 22 2.80 -19.04 7.12
CA GLY A 22 2.43 -17.85 7.89
C GLY A 22 0.99 -17.32 7.69
N PHE A 23 0.16 -18.01 6.92
CA PHE A 23 -1.21 -17.58 6.63
C PHE A 23 -2.24 -18.10 7.66
N SER A 24 -2.98 -17.16 8.28
CA SER A 24 -4.14 -17.47 9.12
C SER A 24 -5.25 -18.18 8.31
N PHE A 25 -6.06 -19.02 8.96
CA PHE A 25 -7.15 -19.77 8.30
C PHE A 25 -8.03 -18.89 7.40
N ARG A 26 -8.35 -17.68 7.86
CA ARG A 26 -9.14 -16.72 7.10
C ARG A 26 -8.42 -16.24 5.82
N LYS A 27 -7.12 -15.96 5.90
CA LYS A 27 -6.33 -15.57 4.72
C LYS A 27 -6.20 -16.71 3.71
N ARG A 28 -6.22 -17.98 4.14
CA ARG A 28 -6.04 -19.14 3.23
C ARG A 28 -7.07 -19.20 2.11
N ALA A 29 -8.34 -18.87 2.40
CA ALA A 29 -9.39 -18.82 1.39
C ALA A 29 -9.12 -17.72 0.35
N ILE A 30 -8.65 -16.56 0.81
CA ILE A 30 -8.35 -15.41 -0.05
C ILE A 30 -7.10 -15.70 -0.90
N VAL A 31 -6.07 -16.31 -0.32
CA VAL A 31 -4.86 -16.76 -1.03
C VAL A 31 -5.19 -17.64 -2.22
N ARG A 32 -6.02 -18.67 -2.04
CA ARG A 32 -6.44 -19.53 -3.16
C ARG A 32 -7.14 -18.76 -4.27
N ARG A 33 -7.91 -17.73 -3.92
CA ARG A 33 -8.61 -16.87 -4.88
C ARG A 33 -7.64 -16.07 -5.74
N PHE A 34 -6.61 -15.47 -5.14
CA PHE A 34 -5.60 -14.65 -5.84
C PHE A 34 -4.55 -15.45 -6.59
N ILE A 35 -4.32 -16.69 -6.21
CA ILE A 35 -3.39 -17.58 -6.90
C ILE A 35 -4.06 -18.30 -8.10
N GLY A 36 -5.39 -18.34 -8.14
CA GLY A 36 -6.13 -18.95 -9.24
C GLY A 36 -5.93 -20.47 -9.28
N ASN A 37 -5.49 -20.98 -10.44
CA ASN A 37 -5.42 -22.41 -10.72
C ASN A 37 -4.17 -23.11 -10.16
N VAL A 38 -3.27 -22.38 -9.50
CA VAL A 38 -2.07 -22.98 -8.91
C VAL A 38 -2.41 -23.69 -7.60
N THR A 39 -1.87 -24.89 -7.43
CA THR A 39 -2.13 -25.71 -6.22
C THR A 39 -1.42 -25.12 -5.01
N VAL A 40 -2.18 -24.72 -3.98
CA VAL A 40 -1.64 -24.12 -2.75
C VAL A 40 -1.62 -25.12 -1.59
N ARG A 41 -0.43 -25.46 -1.10
CA ARG A 41 -0.21 -26.34 0.06
C ARG A 41 0.21 -25.53 1.29
N PHE A 42 -0.66 -25.41 2.29
CA PHE A 42 -0.33 -24.66 3.51
C PHE A 42 0.53 -25.48 4.46
N ILE A 43 1.67 -24.95 4.87
CA ILE A 43 2.65 -25.63 5.74
C ILE A 43 2.79 -24.94 7.11
N ARG A 44 3.34 -25.69 8.08
CA ARG A 44 3.79 -25.18 9.38
C ARG A 44 5.29 -24.88 9.34
N ALA A 45 5.79 -24.05 10.27
CA ALA A 45 7.18 -23.61 10.30
C ALA A 45 8.19 -24.77 10.23
N GLY A 46 7.99 -25.80 11.05
CA GLY A 46 8.89 -26.96 11.11
C GLY A 46 8.92 -27.83 9.85
N HIS A 47 8.01 -27.61 8.89
CA HIS A 47 7.96 -28.35 7.63
C HIS A 47 8.74 -27.67 6.49
N ALA A 48 9.21 -26.43 6.68
CA ALA A 48 9.90 -25.71 5.62
C ALA A 48 11.22 -26.37 5.18
N LYS A 49 11.92 -27.04 6.11
CA LYS A 49 13.14 -27.82 5.84
C LYS A 49 12.93 -29.10 5.03
N TYR A 50 11.67 -29.51 4.85
CA TYR A 50 11.30 -30.71 4.07
C TYR A 50 10.64 -30.35 2.75
N LEU A 51 10.74 -29.08 2.32
CA LEU A 51 10.23 -28.69 1.02
C LEU A 51 11.03 -29.38 -0.09
N PRO A 52 10.36 -29.91 -1.11
CA PRO A 52 11.06 -30.51 -2.25
C PRO A 52 12.00 -29.51 -2.92
N SER A 53 13.12 -30.00 -3.41
CA SER A 53 14.08 -29.18 -4.15
C SER A 53 13.42 -28.53 -5.37
N GLY A 54 13.74 -27.26 -5.63
CA GLY A 54 13.16 -26.47 -6.73
C GLY A 54 11.68 -26.10 -6.54
N SER A 55 11.11 -26.30 -5.35
CA SER A 55 9.76 -25.82 -5.05
C SER A 55 9.70 -24.31 -4.80
N ALA A 56 8.49 -23.76 -4.69
CA ALA A 56 8.27 -22.36 -4.36
C ALA A 56 7.55 -22.19 -3.03
N LEU A 57 8.04 -21.27 -2.21
CA LEU A 57 7.48 -20.87 -0.93
C LEU A 57 6.86 -19.47 -1.04
N LEU A 58 5.57 -19.42 -0.75
CA LEU A 58 4.76 -18.23 -0.70
C LEU A 58 4.65 -17.67 0.71
N LEU A 59 4.89 -16.36 0.84
CA LEU A 59 4.88 -15.62 2.10
C LEU A 59 4.02 -14.35 1.98
N TRP A 60 3.54 -13.85 3.11
CA TRP A 60 2.89 -12.53 3.16
C TRP A 60 3.91 -11.44 3.50
N GLY A 61 4.06 -10.45 2.63
CA GLY A 61 4.97 -9.32 2.80
C GLY A 61 6.38 -9.76 3.14
N SER A 62 7.04 -9.00 4.03
CA SER A 62 8.37 -9.29 4.58
C SER A 62 8.35 -10.31 5.72
N HIS A 63 7.38 -11.23 5.75
CA HIS A 63 7.41 -12.32 6.74
C HIS A 63 8.78 -13.01 6.69
N PRO A 64 9.44 -13.23 7.84
CA PRO A 64 10.74 -13.89 7.88
C PRO A 64 10.69 -15.27 7.23
N LEU A 65 11.80 -15.65 6.61
CA LEU A 65 11.99 -17.00 6.11
C LEU A 65 11.99 -18.00 7.28
N PRO A 66 11.30 -19.14 7.15
CA PRO A 66 11.36 -20.19 8.17
C PRO A 66 12.77 -20.78 8.26
N ALA A 67 13.19 -21.13 9.47
CA ALA A 67 14.49 -21.75 9.71
C ALA A 67 14.65 -23.07 8.93
N GLY A 68 15.83 -23.28 8.36
CA GLY A 68 16.16 -24.49 7.59
C GLY A 68 15.58 -24.54 6.19
N LEU A 69 15.04 -23.43 5.66
CA LEU A 69 14.71 -23.33 4.24
C LEU A 69 15.98 -23.47 3.39
N THR A 70 15.95 -24.35 2.41
CA THR A 70 17.08 -24.57 1.50
C THR A 70 17.16 -23.44 0.46
N SER A 71 18.37 -23.16 -0.04
CA SER A 71 18.63 -22.03 -0.94
C SER A 71 18.04 -22.18 -2.34
N ASP A 72 17.65 -23.39 -2.71
CA ASP A 72 17.06 -23.74 -4.01
C ASP A 72 15.52 -23.59 -4.03
N VAL A 73 14.90 -23.25 -2.89
CA VAL A 73 13.47 -22.93 -2.84
C VAL A 73 13.26 -21.48 -3.30
N GLN A 74 12.42 -21.30 -4.32
CA GLN A 74 12.04 -19.98 -4.78
C GLN A 74 11.15 -19.28 -3.74
N VAL A 75 11.48 -18.04 -3.38
CA VAL A 75 10.65 -17.24 -2.47
C VAL A 75 9.73 -16.33 -3.29
N ILE A 76 8.44 -16.37 -2.96
CA ILE A 76 7.40 -15.53 -3.56
C ILE A 76 6.70 -14.78 -2.43
N ARG A 77 6.54 -13.47 -2.57
CA ARG A 77 5.88 -12.61 -1.58
C ARG A 77 4.55 -12.10 -2.13
N MET A 78 3.51 -12.10 -1.30
CA MET A 78 2.23 -11.45 -1.59
C MET A 78 2.00 -10.29 -0.65
N GLU A 79 1.32 -9.25 -1.11
CA GLU A 79 0.85 -8.18 -0.22
C GLU A 79 -0.47 -7.60 -0.74
N ASP A 80 -1.13 -6.78 0.08
CA ASP A 80 -2.26 -5.98 -0.38
C ASP A 80 -1.88 -5.08 -1.58
N GLY A 81 -2.77 -5.01 -2.58
CA GLY A 81 -2.60 -4.11 -3.72
C GLY A 81 -2.87 -2.64 -3.36
N PHE A 82 -2.58 -1.75 -4.29
CA PHE A 82 -2.66 -0.30 -4.06
C PHE A 82 -4.12 0.22 -4.04
N LEU A 83 -5.01 -0.43 -4.80
CA LEU A 83 -6.46 -0.23 -4.74
C LEU A 83 -7.09 -1.35 -3.94
N ARG A 84 -7.48 -1.08 -2.68
CA ARG A 84 -7.78 -2.15 -1.72
C ARG A 84 -9.26 -2.32 -1.39
N SER A 85 -9.92 -1.28 -0.86
CA SER A 85 -11.26 -1.38 -0.30
C SER A 85 -11.92 -0.03 0.01
N VAL A 86 -13.25 -0.01 0.17
CA VAL A 86 -13.99 1.09 0.80
C VAL A 86 -13.98 0.89 2.31
N GLY A 87 -13.25 1.74 3.06
CA GLY A 87 -13.11 1.65 4.52
C GLY A 87 -11.74 1.12 5.01
N LEU A 88 -11.55 1.01 6.32
CA LEU A 88 -10.30 0.52 6.91
C LEU A 88 -10.17 -1.00 6.72
N GLY A 89 -8.94 -1.48 6.54
CA GLY A 89 -8.66 -2.92 6.49
C GLY A 89 -9.06 -3.68 7.76
N ALA A 90 -9.24 -2.96 8.88
CA ALA A 90 -9.73 -3.48 10.15
C ALA A 90 -11.21 -3.94 10.12
N ASP A 91 -12.01 -3.51 9.14
CA ASP A 91 -13.45 -3.82 9.05
C ASP A 91 -13.74 -5.20 8.40
N LEU A 92 -12.75 -6.09 8.36
CA LEU A 92 -12.87 -7.46 7.85
C LEU A 92 -13.31 -7.53 6.37
N ILE A 93 -13.00 -6.49 5.58
CA ILE A 93 -13.38 -6.38 4.17
C ILE A 93 -12.45 -7.24 3.30
N HIS A 94 -13.05 -7.95 2.33
CA HIS A 94 -12.28 -8.65 1.29
C HIS A 94 -11.57 -7.64 0.37
N PRO A 95 -10.23 -7.74 0.21
CA PRO A 95 -9.50 -6.88 -0.71
C PRO A 95 -9.84 -7.21 -2.16
N VAL A 96 -9.89 -6.20 -3.02
CA VAL A 96 -10.11 -6.38 -4.47
C VAL A 96 -8.82 -6.58 -5.26
N SER A 97 -7.67 -6.30 -4.64
CA SER A 97 -6.37 -6.39 -5.29
C SER A 97 -5.28 -6.85 -4.33
N TRP A 98 -4.42 -7.76 -4.80
CA TRP A 98 -3.17 -8.19 -4.18
C TRP A 98 -2.05 -8.16 -5.21
N VAL A 99 -0.81 -8.06 -4.72
CA VAL A 99 0.39 -8.19 -5.55
C VAL A 99 1.05 -9.53 -5.28
N ILE A 100 1.76 -10.06 -6.29
CA ILE A 100 2.60 -11.25 -6.16
C ILE A 100 3.95 -10.92 -6.77
N ASP A 101 5.01 -11.10 -5.98
CA ASP A 101 6.37 -10.69 -6.33
C ASP A 101 7.33 -11.86 -6.10
N GLN A 102 8.07 -12.23 -7.15
CA GLN A 102 9.00 -13.36 -7.17
C GLN A 102 10.47 -12.91 -7.02
N ARG A 103 10.75 -11.62 -6.84
CA ARG A 103 12.10 -11.07 -6.63
C ARG A 103 12.30 -10.46 -5.25
N GLY A 104 11.26 -9.83 -4.73
CA GLY A 104 11.30 -9.09 -3.48
C GLY A 104 9.88 -8.70 -3.07
N ILE A 105 9.68 -7.44 -2.74
CA ILE A 105 8.35 -6.84 -2.56
C ILE A 105 8.45 -5.33 -2.75
N TYR A 106 7.42 -4.69 -3.30
CA TYR A 106 7.50 -3.29 -3.77
C TYR A 106 8.00 -2.25 -2.75
N TYR A 107 7.77 -2.45 -1.45
CA TYR A 107 8.16 -1.51 -0.41
C TYR A 107 9.57 -1.75 0.17
N ASP A 108 10.21 -2.85 -0.21
CA ASP A 108 11.57 -3.17 0.22
C ASP A 108 12.56 -2.57 -0.77
N ALA A 109 13.23 -1.49 -0.35
CA ALA A 109 14.22 -0.79 -1.15
C ALA A 109 15.63 -1.40 -1.03
N THR A 110 15.83 -2.39 -0.14
CA THR A 110 17.14 -3.01 0.09
C THR A 110 17.53 -3.99 -1.01
N GLN A 111 16.56 -4.42 -1.83
CA GLN A 111 16.73 -5.37 -2.91
C GLN A 111 15.76 -5.10 -4.07
N PRO A 112 15.98 -5.69 -5.26
CA PRO A 112 15.05 -5.57 -6.37
C PRO A 112 13.68 -6.21 -6.10
N SER A 113 12.62 -5.62 -6.64
CA SER A 113 11.27 -6.19 -6.70
C SER A 113 10.84 -6.42 -8.15
N ASP A 114 9.81 -7.24 -8.37
CA ASP A 114 9.22 -7.39 -9.70
C ASP A 114 8.62 -6.06 -10.20
N LEU A 115 8.04 -5.25 -9.30
CA LEU A 115 7.56 -3.91 -9.67
C LEU A 115 8.71 -3.03 -10.16
N GLU A 116 9.83 -3.00 -9.43
CA GLU A 116 10.96 -2.18 -9.84
C GLU A 116 11.54 -2.65 -11.18
N TYR A 117 11.65 -3.96 -11.40
CA TYR A 117 12.10 -4.47 -12.68
C TYR A 117 11.14 -4.11 -13.82
N LEU A 118 9.84 -4.23 -13.59
CA LEU A 118 8.81 -3.85 -14.55
C LEU A 118 8.96 -2.37 -14.93
N LEU A 119 9.05 -1.48 -13.94
CA LEU A 119 9.23 -0.04 -14.16
C LEU A 119 10.55 0.28 -14.89
N GLN A 120 11.62 -0.43 -14.56
CA GLN A 120 12.94 -0.22 -15.14
C GLN A 120 13.03 -0.68 -16.61
N THR A 121 12.37 -1.79 -16.97
CA THR A 121 12.63 -2.50 -18.24
C THR A 121 11.46 -2.54 -19.22
N SER A 122 10.23 -2.30 -18.78
CA SER A 122 9.07 -2.41 -19.67
C SER A 122 8.99 -1.24 -20.65
N GLU A 123 8.60 -1.55 -21.87
CA GLU A 123 8.06 -0.58 -22.81
C GLU A 123 6.61 -0.27 -22.43
N PHE A 124 6.27 1.02 -22.40
CA PHE A 124 4.92 1.49 -22.12
C PHE A 124 4.36 2.10 -23.40
N THR A 125 3.56 1.33 -24.14
CA THR A 125 2.97 1.78 -25.41
C THR A 125 1.98 2.92 -25.16
N ASP A 126 1.70 3.71 -26.20
CA ASP A 126 0.79 4.84 -26.11
C ASP A 126 -0.62 4.41 -25.65
N GLU A 127 -1.09 3.23 -26.08
CA GLU A 127 -2.39 2.70 -25.65
C GLU A 127 -2.39 2.38 -24.15
N LEU A 128 -1.29 1.83 -23.62
CA LEU A 128 -1.17 1.53 -22.20
C LEU A 128 -1.06 2.82 -21.37
N LEU A 129 -0.36 3.83 -21.88
CA LEU A 129 -0.26 5.14 -21.24
C LEU A 129 -1.62 5.86 -21.21
N GLU A 130 -2.39 5.80 -22.30
CA GLU A 130 -3.74 6.38 -22.35
C GLU A 130 -4.70 5.63 -21.41
N ARG A 131 -4.63 4.29 -21.37
CA ARG A 131 -5.38 3.48 -20.40
C ARG A 131 -5.03 3.88 -18.95
N ALA A 132 -3.75 4.07 -18.65
CA ALA A 132 -3.28 4.51 -17.34
C ALA A 132 -3.74 5.93 -17.00
N TYR A 133 -3.75 6.84 -17.97
CA TYR A 133 -4.30 8.19 -17.80
C TYR A 133 -5.80 8.16 -17.48
N SER A 134 -6.60 7.43 -18.24
CA SER A 134 -8.04 7.28 -18.01
C SER A 134 -8.35 6.66 -16.64
N LEU A 135 -7.64 5.60 -16.25
CA LEU A 135 -7.78 4.97 -14.94
C LEU A 135 -7.43 5.95 -13.81
N ARG A 136 -6.29 6.66 -13.93
CA ARG A 136 -5.85 7.67 -12.96
C ARG A 136 -6.92 8.76 -12.79
N ARG A 137 -7.44 9.32 -13.89
CA ARG A 137 -8.49 10.35 -13.85
C ARG A 137 -9.70 9.89 -13.07
N ARG A 138 -10.22 8.69 -13.38
CA ARG A 138 -11.38 8.13 -12.67
C ARG A 138 -11.13 7.94 -11.18
N ILE A 139 -9.93 7.51 -10.77
CA ILE A 139 -9.55 7.39 -9.35
C ILE A 139 -9.59 8.76 -8.66
N VAL A 140 -9.01 9.78 -9.29
CA VAL A 140 -8.90 11.14 -8.74
C VAL A 140 -10.26 11.82 -8.66
N GLU A 141 -11.04 11.82 -9.74
CA GLU A 141 -12.37 12.43 -9.83
C GLU A 141 -13.34 11.84 -8.81
N ASN A 142 -13.19 10.54 -8.52
CA ASN A 142 -14.00 9.88 -7.50
C ASN A 142 -13.45 10.03 -6.08
N GLY A 143 -12.35 10.76 -5.87
CA GLY A 143 -11.76 10.99 -4.55
C GLY A 143 -11.26 9.72 -3.86
N LEU A 144 -10.96 8.65 -4.62
CA LEU A 144 -10.57 7.38 -4.04
C LEU A 144 -9.14 7.44 -3.49
N THR A 145 -9.01 6.84 -2.32
CA THR A 145 -7.75 6.61 -1.60
C THR A 145 -7.77 5.21 -0.98
N LYS A 146 -6.62 4.69 -0.54
CA LYS A 146 -6.52 3.38 0.13
C LYS A 146 -7.38 3.30 1.38
N TYR A 147 -7.54 4.42 2.08
CA TYR A 147 -8.40 4.56 3.24
C TYR A 147 -9.38 5.71 3.05
N ASN A 148 -10.60 5.40 2.61
CA ASN A 148 -11.69 6.37 2.48
C ASN A 148 -12.38 6.61 3.83
N VAL A 149 -11.62 7.06 4.84
CA VAL A 149 -12.12 7.34 6.19
C VAL A 149 -11.83 8.78 6.62
N GLY A 150 -12.76 9.35 7.37
CA GLY A 150 -12.79 10.77 7.74
C GLY A 150 -14.13 11.38 7.36
N SER A 151 -14.68 12.21 8.23
CA SER A 151 -15.97 12.88 8.00
C SER A 151 -15.92 14.38 8.17
N GLY A 152 -14.80 14.91 8.65
CA GLY A 152 -14.60 16.33 8.83
C GLY A 152 -14.38 17.05 7.50
N ASN A 153 -14.62 18.36 7.55
CA ASN A 153 -14.25 19.30 6.51
C ASN A 153 -13.00 20.06 6.99
N TRP A 154 -11.95 20.12 6.17
CA TRP A 154 -10.75 20.89 6.48
C TRP A 154 -10.65 22.04 5.50
N GLN A 155 -10.40 23.23 6.04
CA GLN A 155 -10.21 24.43 5.25
C GLN A 155 -8.73 24.78 5.25
N ARG A 156 -8.18 24.95 4.04
CA ARG A 156 -6.81 25.42 3.85
C ARG A 156 -6.65 26.78 4.55
N PRO A 157 -5.62 26.99 5.38
CA PRO A 157 -5.35 28.28 6.00
C PRO A 157 -5.19 29.37 4.93
N SER A 158 -6.04 30.40 4.96
CA SER A 158 -6.12 31.42 3.91
C SER A 158 -4.87 32.29 3.79
N LEU A 159 -4.15 32.47 4.90
CA LEU A 159 -2.92 33.28 4.97
C LEU A 159 -1.66 32.48 4.61
N ALA A 160 -1.75 31.15 4.52
CA ALA A 160 -0.58 30.32 4.23
C ALA A 160 -0.26 30.37 2.74
N LYS A 161 0.95 30.83 2.42
CA LYS A 161 1.45 30.84 1.02
C LYS A 161 1.75 29.44 0.50
N ARG A 162 2.22 28.55 1.38
CA ARG A 162 2.61 27.16 1.08
C ARG A 162 2.21 26.25 2.24
N VAL A 163 1.45 25.21 1.93
CA VAL A 163 0.92 24.23 2.87
C VAL A 163 1.47 22.85 2.56
N ILE A 164 2.18 22.27 3.53
CA ILE A 164 2.82 20.96 3.43
C ILE A 164 2.05 19.95 4.27
N LEU A 165 1.59 18.87 3.66
CA LEU A 165 1.03 17.73 4.38
C LEU A 165 2.11 16.72 4.72
N VAL A 166 2.16 16.32 6.00
CA VAL A 166 3.00 15.23 6.49
C VAL A 166 2.09 14.11 7.03
N PRO A 167 1.86 13.04 6.26
CA PRO A 167 1.07 11.91 6.72
C PRO A 167 1.92 10.99 7.62
N GLY A 168 1.46 10.76 8.84
CA GLY A 168 2.05 9.80 9.76
C GLY A 168 1.83 8.36 9.30
N GLN A 169 2.75 7.49 9.69
CA GLN A 169 2.73 6.06 9.43
C GLN A 169 2.76 5.27 10.75
N VAL A 170 2.45 3.98 10.68
CA VAL A 170 2.74 3.06 11.80
C VAL A 170 4.24 2.81 11.79
N GLU A 171 4.98 3.22 12.82
CA GLU A 171 6.46 3.16 12.83
C GLU A 171 7.02 1.73 12.70
N THR A 172 6.22 0.71 13.02
CA THR A 172 6.56 -0.72 12.88
C THR A 172 6.17 -1.30 11.51
N ASP A 173 5.71 -0.48 10.57
CA ASP A 173 5.37 -0.92 9.22
C ASP A 173 6.63 -1.39 8.47
N ALA A 174 6.51 -2.53 7.77
CA ALA A 174 7.62 -3.10 7.01
C ALA A 174 8.13 -2.15 5.92
N SER A 175 7.26 -1.29 5.38
CA SER A 175 7.67 -0.24 4.43
C SER A 175 8.59 0.82 5.03
N ILE A 176 8.60 1.03 6.35
CA ILE A 176 9.61 1.87 7.01
C ILE A 176 10.86 1.04 7.23
N GLN A 177 10.73 -0.16 7.81
CA GLN A 177 11.86 -1.03 8.12
C GLN A 177 12.75 -1.32 6.90
N PHE A 178 12.15 -1.55 5.73
CA PHE A 178 12.87 -1.91 4.50
C PHE A 178 12.93 -0.78 3.47
N GLY A 179 12.28 0.36 3.73
CA GLY A 179 12.20 1.46 2.79
C GLY A 179 12.72 2.78 3.33
N ALA A 180 13.15 2.89 4.58
CA ALA A 180 13.61 4.15 5.17
C ALA A 180 15.05 4.00 5.72
N PRO A 181 16.10 4.22 4.89
CA PRO A 181 17.49 4.05 5.29
C PRO A 181 18.02 5.13 6.26
N GLY A 182 17.25 6.20 6.51
CA GLY A 182 17.63 7.31 7.39
C GLY A 182 16.62 7.51 8.53
N ILE A 183 15.69 8.44 8.33
CA ILE A 183 14.64 8.73 9.31
C ILE A 183 13.65 7.55 9.37
N VAL A 184 13.35 7.04 10.57
CA VAL A 184 12.45 5.89 10.77
C VAL A 184 11.27 6.18 11.71
N SER A 185 11.07 7.43 12.12
CA SER A 185 9.99 7.83 13.04
C SER A 185 9.16 8.99 12.49
N ASN A 186 7.91 9.08 12.95
CA ASN A 186 7.00 10.17 12.54
C ASN A 186 7.53 11.54 13.00
N MET A 187 8.09 11.61 14.21
CA MET A 187 8.64 12.86 14.75
C MET A 187 9.94 13.26 14.05
N GLY A 188 10.80 12.30 13.72
CA GLY A 188 12.00 12.59 12.92
C GLY A 188 11.64 13.15 11.55
N LEU A 189 10.57 12.64 10.92
CA LEU A 189 10.07 13.19 9.67
C LEU A 189 9.57 14.63 9.86
N LEU A 190 8.72 14.89 10.86
CA LEU A 190 8.23 16.24 11.12
C LEU A 190 9.34 17.25 11.41
N GLN A 191 10.34 16.86 12.21
CA GLN A 191 11.50 17.68 12.51
C GLN A 191 12.29 18.02 11.24
N ALA A 192 12.56 17.04 10.39
CA ALA A 192 13.26 17.26 9.13
C ALA A 192 12.46 18.15 8.16
N VAL A 193 11.15 17.93 8.06
CA VAL A 193 10.26 18.77 7.23
C VAL A 193 10.25 20.22 7.71
N ARG A 194 10.11 20.43 9.03
CA ARG A 194 10.14 21.79 9.61
C ARG A 194 11.49 22.46 9.39
N ALA A 195 12.59 21.75 9.63
CA ALA A 195 13.93 22.29 9.45
C ALA A 195 14.19 22.69 7.98
N ALA A 196 13.72 21.89 7.02
CA ALA A 196 13.87 22.19 5.60
C ALA A 196 12.89 23.25 5.07
N ASN A 197 11.80 23.54 5.79
CA ASN A 197 10.73 24.45 5.36
C ASN A 197 10.26 25.33 6.54
N PRO A 198 11.11 26.23 7.06
CA PRO A 198 10.81 27.02 8.25
C PRO A 198 9.53 27.86 8.11
N ASP A 199 9.30 28.45 6.93
CA ASP A 199 8.19 29.39 6.67
C ASP A 199 6.90 28.72 6.16
N ALA A 200 6.92 27.41 5.92
CA ALA A 200 5.75 26.71 5.40
C ALA A 200 4.73 26.39 6.50
N TYR A 201 3.46 26.34 6.13
CA TYR A 201 2.41 25.84 7.02
C TYR A 201 2.39 24.32 6.97
N VAL A 202 2.86 23.66 8.03
CA VAL A 202 2.99 22.20 8.10
C VAL A 202 1.78 21.61 8.80
N VAL A 203 1.06 20.74 8.10
CA VAL A 203 -0.07 19.97 8.62
C VAL A 203 0.37 18.54 8.85
N TYR A 204 0.35 18.09 10.10
CA TYR A 204 0.58 16.69 10.44
C TYR A 204 -0.75 15.93 10.47
N LYS A 205 -0.82 14.82 9.73
CA LYS A 205 -1.97 13.92 9.76
C LYS A 205 -1.57 12.55 10.31
N PRO A 206 -1.85 12.22 11.58
CA PRO A 206 -1.53 10.92 12.14
C PRO A 206 -2.21 9.77 11.40
N HIS A 207 -1.58 8.58 11.42
CA HIS A 207 -2.13 7.40 10.74
C HIS A 207 -3.50 7.00 11.33
N PRO A 208 -4.52 6.67 10.51
CA PRO A 208 -5.87 6.39 11.02
C PRO A 208 -5.92 5.17 11.97
N ASP A 209 -5.11 4.14 11.76
CA ASP A 209 -5.04 3.00 12.69
C ASP A 209 -4.46 3.37 14.07
N VAL A 210 -3.58 4.38 14.12
CA VAL A 210 -3.03 4.90 15.38
C VAL A 210 -4.09 5.74 16.10
N VAL A 211 -4.80 6.60 15.37
CA VAL A 211 -5.93 7.39 15.90
C VAL A 211 -7.04 6.47 16.44
N ALA A 212 -7.33 5.39 15.73
CA ALA A 212 -8.31 4.39 16.12
C ALA A 212 -7.86 3.46 17.27
N GLY A 213 -6.61 3.58 17.75
CA GLY A 213 -6.06 2.71 18.79
C GLY A 213 -5.84 1.26 18.36
N LEU A 214 -5.86 0.98 17.05
CA LEU A 214 -5.59 -0.34 16.45
C LEU A 214 -4.08 -0.65 16.41
N ARG A 215 -3.25 0.39 16.46
CA ARG A 215 -1.79 0.31 16.48
C ARG A 215 -1.22 1.20 17.57
N ALA A 216 -0.01 0.87 18.04
CA ALA A 216 0.72 1.70 18.99
C ALA A 216 1.03 3.08 18.38
N LYS A 217 1.00 4.11 19.20
CA LYS A 217 1.46 5.45 18.82
C LYS A 217 2.96 5.44 18.63
N GLY A 218 3.46 6.23 17.69
CA GLY A 218 4.88 6.46 17.53
C GLY A 218 5.49 7.15 18.76
N GLN A 219 6.81 7.08 18.89
CA GLN A 219 7.51 7.73 19.99
C GLN A 219 7.36 9.26 19.89
N GLY A 220 6.97 9.90 21.00
CA GLY A 220 6.93 11.36 21.08
C GLY A 220 5.79 12.03 20.32
N GLU A 221 4.81 11.33 19.73
CA GLU A 221 3.73 11.98 18.95
C GLU A 221 2.94 13.08 19.69
N ARG A 222 2.98 13.10 21.02
CA ARG A 222 2.40 14.19 21.83
C ARG A 222 3.08 15.54 21.59
N THR A 223 4.33 15.56 21.15
CA THR A 223 5.09 16.77 20.83
C THR A 223 4.98 17.20 19.38
N ALA A 224 4.15 16.55 18.55
CA ALA A 224 4.00 16.89 17.13
C ALA A 224 3.74 18.38 16.88
N ARG A 225 2.94 19.03 17.74
CA ARG A 225 2.62 20.47 17.68
C ARG A 225 3.82 21.40 17.87
N GLN A 226 4.98 20.89 18.31
CA GLN A 226 6.22 21.66 18.36
C GLN A 226 6.85 21.81 16.97
N TRP A 227 6.47 20.94 16.02
CA TRP A 227 7.11 20.81 14.72
C TRP A 227 6.15 21.12 13.56
N CYS A 228 4.84 21.05 13.79
CA CYS A 228 3.80 21.38 12.82
C CYS A 228 2.87 22.50 13.33
N ASP A 229 2.26 23.23 12.41
CA ASP A 229 1.27 24.28 12.73
C ASP A 229 -0.09 23.68 13.09
N GLU A 230 -0.45 22.53 12.50
CA GLU A 230 -1.75 21.89 12.71
C GLU A 230 -1.63 20.36 12.76
N VAL A 231 -2.45 19.73 13.62
CA VAL A 231 -2.62 18.26 13.64
C VAL A 231 -4.05 17.91 13.25
N VAL A 232 -4.21 17.20 12.14
CA VAL A 232 -5.51 16.88 11.54
C VAL A 232 -5.81 15.39 11.62
N MET A 233 -6.84 14.99 12.37
CA MET A 233 -7.15 13.56 12.60
C MET A 233 -8.28 13.03 11.70
N ASP A 234 -9.44 13.70 11.65
CA ASP A 234 -10.68 13.14 11.06
C ASP A 234 -11.00 13.64 9.63
N ILE A 235 -9.98 13.78 8.79
CA ILE A 235 -10.14 14.24 7.39
C ILE A 235 -9.75 13.12 6.44
N ALA A 236 -10.56 12.91 5.39
CA ALA A 236 -10.24 11.94 4.36
C ALA A 236 -9.08 12.43 3.49
N MET A 237 -8.19 11.51 3.10
CA MET A 237 -7.05 11.83 2.23
C MET A 237 -7.52 12.42 0.89
N GLY A 238 -8.66 11.97 0.36
CA GLY A 238 -9.27 12.51 -0.85
C GLY A 238 -9.67 13.98 -0.77
N GLU A 239 -9.94 14.50 0.42
CA GLU A 239 -10.34 15.91 0.65
C GLU A 239 -9.13 16.81 0.92
N ILE A 240 -8.16 16.34 1.72
CA ILE A 240 -7.00 17.17 2.09
C ILE A 240 -5.94 17.24 1.00
N LEU A 241 -5.72 16.16 0.23
CA LEU A 241 -4.68 16.13 -0.80
C LEU A 241 -4.86 17.21 -1.88
N PRO A 242 -6.07 17.46 -2.43
CA PRO A 242 -6.29 18.55 -3.38
C PRO A 242 -6.02 19.94 -2.80
N ALA A 243 -6.22 20.12 -1.49
CA ALA A 243 -6.17 21.42 -0.82
C ALA A 243 -4.79 21.81 -0.27
N VAL A 244 -3.81 20.91 -0.29
CA VAL A 244 -2.40 21.19 0.10
C VAL A 244 -1.55 21.50 -1.12
N ASP A 245 -0.42 22.17 -0.93
CA ASP A 245 0.48 22.53 -2.03
C ASP A 245 1.46 21.40 -2.35
N GLU A 246 1.88 20.64 -1.33
CA GLU A 246 2.80 19.51 -1.49
C GLU A 246 2.71 18.51 -0.32
N VAL A 247 3.30 17.34 -0.50
CA VAL A 247 3.27 16.25 0.48
C VAL A 247 4.68 15.75 0.77
N HIS A 248 5.04 15.64 2.05
CA HIS A 248 6.34 15.14 2.49
C HIS A 248 6.15 13.83 3.26
N VAL A 249 6.80 12.77 2.80
CA VAL A 249 6.56 11.40 3.27
C VAL A 249 7.86 10.69 3.62
N LEU A 250 7.79 9.69 4.50
CA LEU A 250 8.79 8.64 4.55
C LEU A 250 8.56 7.67 3.41
N THR A 251 7.65 6.70 3.60
CA THR A 251 7.36 5.63 2.62
C THR A 251 5.87 5.41 2.39
N SER A 252 5.03 6.32 2.91
CA SER A 252 3.58 6.22 2.90
C SER A 252 3.02 6.11 1.49
N LEU A 253 1.99 5.28 1.28
CA LEU A 253 1.24 5.29 0.02
C LEU A 253 0.62 6.66 -0.28
N ALA A 254 0.40 7.50 0.73
CA ALA A 254 -0.11 8.86 0.57
C ALA A 254 0.73 9.70 -0.42
N GLY A 255 2.04 9.47 -0.52
CA GLY A 255 2.87 10.16 -1.52
C GLY A 255 2.51 9.73 -2.95
N PHE A 256 2.22 8.45 -3.19
CA PHE A 256 1.71 8.01 -4.50
C PHE A 256 0.33 8.62 -4.78
N GLU A 257 -0.56 8.66 -3.80
CA GLU A 257 -1.89 9.28 -3.95
C GLU A 257 -1.82 10.79 -4.24
N ALA A 258 -0.78 11.46 -3.72
CA ALA A 258 -0.47 12.85 -4.01
C ALA A 258 0.04 13.01 -5.45
N LEU A 259 0.95 12.13 -5.92
CA LEU A 259 1.38 12.11 -7.32
C LEU A 259 0.19 11.92 -8.27
N LEU A 260 -0.75 11.02 -7.96
CA LEU A 260 -1.95 10.84 -8.78
C LEU A 260 -2.76 12.15 -8.96
N ARG A 261 -2.61 13.13 -8.06
CA ARG A 261 -3.28 14.44 -8.06
C ARG A 261 -2.35 15.58 -8.49
N ASP A 262 -1.25 15.27 -9.17
CA ASP A 262 -0.23 16.23 -9.61
C ASP A 262 0.36 17.07 -8.46
N LYS A 263 0.37 16.54 -7.23
CA LYS A 263 0.98 17.24 -6.10
C LYS A 263 2.48 16.95 -6.07
N PRO A 264 3.34 17.98 -5.90
CA PRO A 264 4.75 17.77 -5.58
C PRO A 264 4.91 16.89 -4.34
N VAL A 265 5.84 15.94 -4.40
CA VAL A 265 6.13 15.01 -3.31
C VAL A 265 7.61 15.01 -2.99
N THR A 266 7.94 15.17 -1.71
CA THR A 266 9.28 14.97 -1.17
C THR A 266 9.35 13.66 -0.38
N CYS A 267 10.25 12.76 -0.76
CA CYS A 267 10.46 11.47 -0.11
C CYS A 267 11.70 11.50 0.78
N TYR A 268 11.52 11.30 2.08
CA TYR A 268 12.60 11.12 3.06
C TYR A 268 13.00 9.65 3.24
N GLY A 269 12.13 8.73 2.82
CA GLY A 269 12.47 7.33 2.59
C GLY A 269 12.56 7.01 1.09
N GLN A 270 12.47 5.73 0.77
CA GLN A 270 12.63 5.15 -0.56
C GLN A 270 11.40 4.29 -0.93
N PRO A 271 10.18 4.86 -0.93
CA PRO A 271 8.99 4.12 -1.36
C PRO A 271 9.09 3.67 -2.81
N PHE A 272 8.24 2.75 -3.25
CA PHE A 272 8.28 2.17 -4.60
C PHE A 272 8.22 3.20 -5.74
N TYR A 273 7.65 4.38 -5.49
CA TYR A 273 7.48 5.46 -6.46
C TYR A 273 8.58 6.53 -6.41
N ALA A 274 9.54 6.45 -5.48
CA ALA A 274 10.73 7.30 -5.45
C ALA A 274 11.78 6.85 -6.49
N GLY A 275 12.69 7.73 -6.89
CA GLY A 275 13.82 7.41 -7.78
C GLY A 275 13.47 7.34 -9.27
N TRP A 276 12.24 7.72 -9.67
CA TRP A 276 11.79 7.72 -11.07
C TRP A 276 11.69 9.12 -11.69
N GLY A 277 12.18 10.15 -10.99
CA GLY A 277 12.12 11.55 -11.41
C GLY A 277 10.78 12.25 -11.18
N LEU A 278 9.84 11.61 -10.50
CA LEU A 278 8.51 12.17 -10.15
C LEU A 278 8.45 12.78 -8.75
N THR A 279 9.50 12.58 -7.94
CA THR A 279 9.58 13.01 -6.54
C THR A 279 10.91 13.72 -6.30
N LYS A 280 10.94 14.60 -5.28
CA LYS A 280 12.19 15.08 -4.71
C LYS A 280 12.66 14.07 -3.67
N ASP A 281 13.71 13.31 -3.98
CA ASP A 281 14.21 12.27 -3.09
C ASP A 281 15.36 12.81 -2.22
N VAL A 282 15.18 12.79 -0.91
CA VAL A 282 16.21 13.21 0.06
C VAL A 282 17.33 12.17 0.12
N ILE A 283 16.97 10.88 0.01
CA ILE A 283 17.92 9.77 -0.09
C ILE A 283 17.60 8.98 -1.36
N PRO A 284 18.26 9.29 -2.50
CA PRO A 284 17.99 8.64 -3.78
C PRO A 284 18.21 7.13 -3.75
N VAL A 285 17.47 6.41 -4.59
CA VAL A 285 17.65 4.96 -4.80
C VAL A 285 18.57 4.75 -5.99
N ALA A 286 19.87 4.53 -5.75
CA ALA A 286 20.89 4.45 -6.82
C ALA A 286 20.60 3.42 -7.93
N ARG A 287 19.85 2.36 -7.61
CA ARG A 287 19.50 1.28 -8.54
C ARG A 287 18.36 1.60 -9.50
N ARG A 288 17.57 2.66 -9.24
CA ARG A 288 16.51 3.15 -10.12
C ARG A 288 17.10 4.24 -11.00
N THR A 289 17.32 3.93 -12.27
CA THR A 289 18.10 4.79 -13.18
C THR A 289 17.27 5.39 -14.31
N ARG A 290 15.97 5.09 -14.34
CA ARG A 290 15.05 5.54 -15.40
C ARG A 290 14.20 6.70 -14.92
N HIS A 291 13.94 7.66 -15.80
CA HIS A 291 12.89 8.65 -15.61
C HIS A 291 11.57 8.13 -16.20
N LEU A 292 10.49 8.23 -15.44
CA LEU A 292 9.15 7.79 -15.86
C LEU A 292 8.20 8.97 -15.94
N SER A 293 7.28 8.91 -16.89
CA SER A 293 6.05 9.70 -16.81
C SER A 293 5.16 9.15 -15.69
N LEU A 294 4.29 10.00 -15.15
CA LEU A 294 3.32 9.54 -14.15
C LEU A 294 2.37 8.45 -14.71
N HIS A 295 2.05 8.50 -16.00
CA HIS A 295 1.24 7.46 -16.65
C HIS A 295 1.97 6.12 -16.74
N ALA A 296 3.28 6.12 -16.99
CA ALA A 296 4.10 4.91 -16.96
C ALA A 296 4.16 4.30 -15.55
N LEU A 297 4.34 5.14 -14.52
CA LEU A 297 4.28 4.70 -13.13
C LEU A 297 2.90 4.10 -12.80
N VAL A 298 1.81 4.77 -13.20
CA VAL A 298 0.44 4.25 -13.01
C VAL A 298 0.22 2.93 -13.74
N ALA A 299 0.67 2.81 -14.99
CA ALA A 299 0.55 1.57 -15.75
C ALA A 299 1.25 0.41 -15.03
N GLY A 300 2.50 0.62 -14.61
CA GLY A 300 3.23 -0.42 -13.88
C GLY A 300 2.60 -0.77 -12.54
N THR A 301 2.24 0.24 -11.75
CA THR A 301 1.77 0.07 -10.37
C THR A 301 0.31 -0.40 -10.28
N LEU A 302 -0.59 0.08 -11.14
CA LEU A 302 -2.04 -0.17 -11.01
C LEU A 302 -2.61 -1.10 -12.10
N ILE A 303 -1.89 -1.35 -13.19
CA ILE A 303 -2.39 -2.19 -14.29
C ILE A 303 -1.62 -3.50 -14.38
N LEU A 304 -0.29 -3.43 -14.45
CA LEU A 304 0.52 -4.59 -14.79
C LEU A 304 0.99 -5.41 -13.58
N TYR A 305 1.27 -4.78 -12.45
CA TYR A 305 1.82 -5.45 -11.27
C TYR A 305 0.79 -6.11 -10.34
N PRO A 306 -0.39 -5.51 -10.06
CA PRO A 306 -1.36 -6.13 -9.16
C PRO A 306 -2.30 -7.09 -9.89
N ILE A 307 -2.76 -8.10 -9.16
CA ILE A 307 -3.87 -8.97 -9.55
C ILE A 307 -5.15 -8.39 -8.96
N TYR A 308 -6.20 -8.31 -9.78
CA TYR A 308 -7.52 -7.87 -9.36
C TYR A 308 -8.52 -9.01 -9.41
N ILE A 309 -9.40 -9.07 -8.42
CA ILE A 309 -10.48 -10.03 -8.33
C ILE A 309 -11.79 -9.29 -8.13
N SER A 310 -12.79 -9.66 -8.92
CA SER A 310 -14.14 -9.13 -8.76
C SER A 310 -14.70 -9.50 -7.39
N ARG A 311 -15.47 -8.62 -6.77
CA ARG A 311 -16.25 -8.91 -5.56
C ARG A 311 -17.36 -9.92 -5.84
N SER A 312 -17.86 -9.98 -7.06
CA SER A 312 -18.77 -11.04 -7.49
C SER A 312 -18.00 -12.36 -7.53
N VAL A 313 -18.38 -13.32 -6.68
CA VAL A 313 -17.69 -14.63 -6.58
C VAL A 313 -17.71 -15.38 -7.91
N ALA A 314 -18.71 -15.13 -8.76
CA ALA A 314 -18.86 -15.73 -10.08
C ALA A 314 -17.85 -15.21 -11.13
N SER A 315 -17.26 -14.02 -10.92
CA SER A 315 -16.56 -13.28 -11.99
C SER A 315 -15.04 -13.49 -12.01
N GLY A 316 -14.43 -14.08 -10.96
CA GLY A 316 -13.01 -14.42 -10.95
C GLY A 316 -12.06 -13.21 -11.04
N PHE A 317 -10.95 -13.38 -11.78
CA PHE A 317 -9.99 -12.30 -12.06
C PHE A 317 -10.63 -11.20 -12.90
N THR A 318 -10.22 -9.97 -12.68
CA THR A 318 -10.79 -8.80 -13.36
C THR A 318 -9.73 -7.75 -13.66
N THR A 319 -10.13 -6.65 -14.30
CA THR A 319 -9.25 -5.51 -14.61
C THR A 319 -9.30 -4.46 -13.49
N PRO A 320 -8.30 -3.58 -13.35
CA PRO A 320 -8.37 -2.47 -12.41
C PRO A 320 -9.57 -1.54 -12.64
N GLU A 321 -10.00 -1.35 -13.89
CA GLU A 321 -11.16 -0.53 -14.24
C GLU A 321 -12.45 -1.14 -13.68
N GLN A 322 -12.66 -2.44 -13.86
CA GLN A 322 -13.83 -3.13 -13.33
C GLN A 322 -13.78 -3.21 -11.80
N ALA A 323 -12.60 -3.45 -11.22
CA ALA A 323 -12.42 -3.40 -9.77
C ALA A 323 -12.75 -2.01 -9.20
N LEU A 324 -12.39 -0.95 -9.93
CA LEU A 324 -12.76 0.42 -9.60
C LEU A 324 -14.28 0.62 -9.64
N ASP A 325 -14.96 0.18 -10.71
CA ASP A 325 -16.43 0.27 -10.81
C ASP A 325 -17.14 -0.43 -9.64
N GLU A 326 -16.66 -1.61 -9.27
CA GLU A 326 -17.22 -2.36 -8.13
C GLU A 326 -16.95 -1.68 -6.78
N LEU A 327 -15.78 -1.05 -6.61
CA LEU A 327 -15.48 -0.25 -5.42
C LEU A 327 -16.41 0.97 -5.33
N LEU A 328 -16.68 1.64 -6.45
CA LEU A 328 -17.56 2.81 -6.50
C LEU A 328 -19.02 2.43 -6.22
N ALA A 329 -19.52 1.37 -6.88
CA ALA A 329 -20.86 0.84 -6.61
C ALA A 329 -21.01 0.44 -5.13
N TRP A 330 -19.98 -0.19 -4.57
CA TRP A 330 -20.00 -0.57 -3.17
C TRP A 330 -19.97 0.62 -2.21
N ARG A 331 -19.20 1.67 -2.53
CA ARG A 331 -19.20 2.92 -1.76
C ARG A 331 -20.58 3.57 -1.76
N ALA A 332 -21.26 3.62 -2.90
CA ALA A 332 -22.62 4.15 -3.00
C ALA A 332 -23.64 3.34 -2.20
N ALA A 333 -23.49 2.01 -2.17
CA ALA A 333 -24.39 1.11 -1.43
C ALA A 333 -24.13 1.06 0.08
N THR A 334 -22.98 1.56 0.57
CA THR A 334 -22.63 1.51 2.00
C THR A 334 -23.21 2.73 2.74
N PRO A 335 -24.03 2.55 3.79
CA PRO A 335 -24.57 3.67 4.56
C PRO A 335 -23.45 4.54 5.16
N LYS A 336 -23.56 5.87 5.06
CA LYS A 336 -22.56 6.83 5.59
C LYS A 336 -22.30 6.71 7.10
N ARG A 337 -23.20 6.05 7.86
CA ARG A 337 -23.02 5.75 9.29
C ARG A 337 -22.77 4.27 9.52
N MET A 338 -21.63 3.97 10.15
CA MET A 338 -21.27 2.62 10.57
C MET A 338 -22.31 2.09 11.58
N PRO A 339 -22.96 0.94 11.32
CA PRO A 339 -23.94 0.36 12.24
C PRO A 339 -23.33 0.13 13.63
N TRP A 340 -24.09 0.41 14.69
CA TRP A 340 -23.62 0.33 16.08
C TRP A 340 -23.07 -1.05 16.44
N TRP A 341 -23.64 -2.14 15.89
CA TRP A 341 -23.17 -3.50 16.09
C TRP A 341 -21.77 -3.75 15.50
N ARG A 342 -21.39 -3.05 14.42
CA ARG A 342 -20.01 -3.09 13.89
C ARG A 342 -19.03 -2.37 14.81
N LYS A 343 -19.45 -1.31 15.51
CA LYS A 343 -18.64 -0.67 16.55
C LYS A 343 -18.42 -1.61 17.74
N VAL A 344 -19.44 -2.38 18.12
CA VAL A 344 -19.33 -3.40 19.19
C VAL A 344 -18.40 -4.56 18.77
N LEU A 345 -18.56 -5.08 17.55
CA LEU A 345 -17.65 -6.09 16.98
C LEU A 345 -16.21 -5.57 16.91
N ARG A 346 -16.01 -4.30 16.54
CA ARG A 346 -14.72 -3.62 16.52
C ARG A 346 -14.12 -3.50 17.92
N MET A 347 -14.91 -3.17 18.94
CA MET A 347 -14.45 -3.19 20.34
C MET A 347 -14.06 -4.60 20.80
N GLY A 348 -14.85 -5.62 20.45
CA GLY A 348 -14.54 -7.01 20.76
C GLY A 348 -13.23 -7.50 20.09
N LEU A 349 -13.02 -7.14 18.81
CA LEU A 349 -11.80 -7.49 18.07
C LEU A 349 -10.57 -6.77 18.64
N LEU A 350 -10.71 -5.49 19.03
CA LEU A 350 -9.67 -4.71 19.70
C LEU A 350 -9.29 -5.30 21.07
N LEU A 351 -10.29 -5.76 21.84
CA LEU A 351 -10.05 -6.45 23.12
C LEU A 351 -9.30 -7.76 22.90
N ALA A 352 -9.70 -8.56 21.91
CA ALA A 352 -9.05 -9.82 21.57
C ALA A 352 -7.61 -9.62 21.09
N LEU A 353 -7.33 -8.59 20.28
CA LEU A 353 -5.98 -8.26 19.82
C LEU A 353 -5.08 -7.76 20.96
N ARG A 354 -5.62 -7.04 21.96
CA ARG A 354 -4.88 -6.67 23.18
C ARG A 354 -4.54 -7.87 24.07
N ILE A 355 -5.46 -8.83 24.20
CA ILE A 355 -5.25 -10.06 24.98
C ILE A 355 -4.19 -10.96 24.31
N VAL A 356 -4.18 -11.03 22.98
CA VAL A 356 -3.16 -11.79 22.23
C VAL A 356 -1.81 -11.06 22.18
N GLY A 357 -1.81 -9.72 22.14
CA GLY A 357 -0.60 -8.90 22.18
C GLY A 357 0.12 -8.85 23.54
N SER A 358 -0.58 -9.17 24.64
CA SER A 358 0.00 -9.25 26.00
C SER A 358 0.78 -10.55 26.27
N LYS A 359 0.85 -11.48 25.31
CA LYS A 359 1.57 -12.77 25.43
C LYS A 359 2.77 -12.92 24.48
N ARG A 360 3.39 -11.82 24.04
CA ARG A 360 4.66 -11.87 23.30
C ARG A 360 5.66 -10.88 23.82
#